data_AF-A0A2H0C2U1-F1
#
_entry.id   AF-A0A2H0C2U1-F1
#
_cell.length_a   1.000
_cell.length_b   1.000
_cell.length_c   1.000
_cell.angle_alpha   90.00
_cell.angle_beta   90.00
_cell.angle_gamma   90.00
#
_symmetry.space_group_name_H-M   'P 1'
#
loop_
_entity.id
_entity.type
_entity.pdbx_description
1 polymer ?
#
loop_
_entity_poly.entity_id
_entity_poly.type
_entity_poly.pdbx_seq_one_letter_code
_entity_poly.pdbx_strand_id
1 'polypeptide(L)'
;MIKATLQKAKTGHGLQAISYYKEGKWDELKKYCLDDVLLTKELFDFGLKHGEIYYLDERGRATIKVDWTKYFESENANNVPMTLPF
;
A
#
# COMPACT_ATOMS: atom_id res chain seq x y z
N MET A 1 -3.96 -9.23 -1.94
CA MET A 1 -3.23 -8.51 -3.00
C MET A 1 -1.72 -8.54 -2.79
N ILE A 2 -1.18 -7.97 -1.69
CA ILE A 2 0.27 -7.97 -1.40
C ILE A 2 0.93 -9.34 -1.54
N LYS A 3 0.44 -10.36 -0.83
CA LYS A 3 0.97 -11.73 -0.92
C LYS A 3 0.87 -12.33 -2.33
N ALA A 4 -0.23 -12.07 -3.03
CA ALA A 4 -0.46 -12.61 -4.37
C ALA A 4 0.43 -11.95 -5.43
N THR A 5 0.82 -10.69 -5.22
CA THR A 5 1.56 -9.88 -6.18
C THR A 5 3.06 -9.83 -5.90
N LEU A 6 3.41 -9.51 -4.66
CA LEU A 6 4.80 -9.29 -4.24
C LEU A 6 5.41 -10.52 -3.57
N GLN A 7 4.62 -11.58 -3.31
CA GLN A 7 5.02 -12.75 -2.50
C GLN A 7 5.51 -12.39 -1.09
N LYS A 8 5.23 -11.16 -0.64
CA LYS A 8 5.49 -10.69 0.72
C LYS A 8 4.24 -10.87 1.57
N ALA A 9 4.43 -11.19 2.85
CA ALA A 9 3.36 -11.17 3.82
C ALA A 9 3.59 -10.02 4.80
N LYS A 10 2.54 -9.27 5.12
CA LYS A 10 2.57 -8.41 6.29
C LYS A 10 2.72 -9.32 7.51
N THR A 11 3.70 -9.02 8.35
CA THR A 11 3.97 -9.78 9.59
C THR A 11 2.99 -9.43 10.70
N GLY A 12 2.34 -8.26 10.61
CA GLY A 12 1.40 -7.77 11.60
C GLY A 12 -0.08 -8.02 11.27
N HIS A 13 -0.88 -8.20 12.33
CA HIS A 13 -2.33 -8.37 12.25
C HIS A 13 -3.04 -7.03 12.43
N GLY A 14 -4.20 -6.85 11.79
CA GLY A 14 -4.97 -5.59 11.76
C GLY A 14 -5.25 -4.96 13.14
N LEU A 15 -5.31 -5.77 14.19
CA LEU A 15 -5.59 -5.33 15.57
C LEU A 15 -4.35 -4.90 16.37
N GLN A 16 -3.13 -5.15 15.87
CA GLN A 16 -1.90 -4.87 16.64
C GLN A 16 -1.66 -3.38 16.88
N ALA A 17 -2.03 -2.52 15.93
CA ALA A 17 -1.93 -1.07 16.11
C ALA A 17 -2.70 -0.58 17.35
N ILE A 18 -3.89 -1.16 17.58
CA ILE A 18 -4.73 -0.82 18.74
C ILE A 18 -4.04 -1.24 20.04
N SER A 19 -3.46 -2.44 20.07
CA SER A 19 -2.70 -2.91 21.24
C SER A 19 -1.48 -2.03 21.52
N TYR A 20 -0.66 -1.74 20.50
CA TYR A 20 0.51 -0.88 20.67
C TYR A 20 0.14 0.52 21.17
N TYR A 21 -0.93 1.11 20.65
CA TYR A 21 -1.42 2.40 21.12
C TYR A 21 -1.84 2.34 22.61
N LYS A 22 -2.64 1.34 22.99
CA LYS A 22 -3.10 1.17 24.38
C LYS A 22 -1.95 0.91 25.36
N GLU A 23 -0.91 0.23 24.91
CA GLU A 23 0.28 -0.11 25.70
C GLU A 23 1.36 0.99 25.69
N GLY A 24 1.16 2.09 24.96
CA GLY A 24 2.16 3.16 24.83
C GLY A 24 3.42 2.78 24.03
N LYS A 25 3.34 1.73 23.22
CA LYS A 25 4.41 1.20 22.35
C LYS A 25 4.51 1.98 21.05
N TRP A 26 4.98 3.22 21.16
CA TRP A 26 4.96 4.18 20.05
C TRP A 26 5.86 3.81 18.88
N ASP A 27 7.02 3.19 19.13
CA ASP A 27 7.97 2.86 18.07
C ASP A 27 7.47 1.66 17.25
N GLU A 28 6.87 0.67 17.91
CA GLU A 28 6.20 -0.45 17.25
C GLU A 28 4.98 0.02 16.45
N LEU A 29 4.20 0.97 16.99
CA LEU A 29 3.08 1.56 16.27
C LEU A 29 3.55 2.30 15.02
N LYS A 30 4.58 3.15 15.13
CA LYS A 30 5.17 3.85 13.97
C LYS A 30 5.65 2.85 12.94
N LYS A 31 6.40 1.82 13.35
CA LYS A 31 6.91 0.79 12.46
C LYS A 31 5.76 0.07 11.74
N TYR A 32 4.72 -0.33 12.48
CA TYR A 32 3.54 -0.97 11.91
C TYR A 32 2.86 -0.10 10.83
N CYS A 33 2.67 1.19 11.10
CA CYS A 33 2.09 2.11 10.13
C CYS A 33 2.99 2.31 8.90
N LEU A 34 4.30 2.39 9.12
CA LEU A 34 5.26 2.62 8.05
C LEU A 34 5.39 1.39 7.13
N ASP A 35 5.37 0.19 7.70
CA ASP A 35 5.34 -1.08 6.94
C ASP A 35 4.12 -1.15 6.02
N ASP A 36 2.94 -0.66 6.46
CA ASP A 36 1.74 -0.60 5.61
C ASP A 36 1.90 0.34 4.40
N VAL A 37 2.51 1.50 4.62
CA VAL A 37 2.76 2.47 3.55
C VAL A 37 3.79 1.91 2.57
N LEU A 38 4.85 1.26 3.05
CA LEU A 38 5.85 0.64 2.19
C LEU A 38 5.26 -0.48 1.33
N LEU A 39 4.46 -1.37 1.90
CA LEU A 39 3.84 -2.47 1.14
C LEU A 39 2.86 -1.96 0.08
N THR A 40 2.07 -0.92 0.38
CA THR A 40 1.16 -0.33 -0.59
C THR A 40 1.90 0.42 -1.70
N LYS A 41 3.00 1.13 -1.38
CA LYS A 41 3.90 1.72 -2.38
C LYS A 41 4.50 0.68 -3.30
N GLU A 42 5.05 -0.41 -2.76
CA GLU A 42 5.63 -1.47 -3.60
C GLU A 42 4.61 -2.13 -4.52
N LEU A 43 3.36 -2.29 -4.03
CA LEU A 43 2.27 -2.80 -4.87
C LEU A 43 1.94 -1.83 -6.00
N PHE A 44 1.92 -0.53 -5.69
CA PHE A 44 1.72 0.54 -6.65
C PHE A 44 2.81 0.55 -7.73
N ASP A 45 4.09 0.53 -7.31
CA ASP A 45 5.24 0.47 -8.21
C ASP A 45 5.20 -0.77 -9.13
N PHE A 46 4.78 -1.92 -8.59
CA PHE A 46 4.57 -3.12 -9.39
C PHE A 46 3.48 -2.91 -10.44
N GLY A 47 2.31 -2.37 -10.04
CA GLY A 47 1.21 -2.13 -10.97
C GLY A 47 1.56 -1.10 -12.05
N LEU A 48 2.31 -0.05 -11.72
CA LEU A 48 2.84 0.90 -12.70
C LEU A 48 3.75 0.20 -13.74
N LYS A 49 4.65 -0.66 -13.28
CA LYS A 49 5.61 -1.34 -14.14
C LYS A 49 4.98 -2.42 -15.02
N HIS A 50 3.98 -3.14 -14.49
CA HIS A 50 3.45 -4.35 -15.11
C HIS A 50 2.05 -4.17 -15.72
N GLY A 51 1.33 -3.10 -15.39
CA GLY A 51 -0.05 -2.87 -15.84
C GLY A 51 -1.06 -3.85 -15.24
N GLU A 52 -0.66 -4.61 -14.22
CA GLU A 52 -1.52 -5.56 -13.52
C GLU A 52 -1.03 -5.83 -12.10
N ILE A 53 -1.96 -6.28 -11.25
CA ILE A 53 -1.70 -6.81 -9.92
C ILE A 53 -2.49 -8.11 -9.73
N TYR A 54 -2.24 -8.82 -8.64
CA TYR A 54 -2.91 -10.09 -8.36
C TYR A 54 -3.60 -10.10 -6.99
N TYR A 55 -4.64 -10.91 -6.89
CA TYR A 55 -5.29 -11.27 -5.63
C TYR A 55 -5.53 -12.78 -5.58
N LEU A 56 -5.94 -13.28 -4.42
CA LEU A 56 -6.34 -14.68 -4.25
C LEU A 56 -7.86 -14.74 -4.20
N ASP A 57 -8.46 -15.62 -5.00
CA ASP A 57 -9.86 -16.01 -4.94
C ASP A 57 -9.99 -17.51 -4.57
N GLU A 58 -11.20 -18.05 -4.64
CA GLU A 58 -11.47 -19.46 -4.32
C GLU A 58 -10.79 -20.46 -5.29
N ARG A 59 -10.41 -20.01 -6.49
CA ARG A 59 -9.77 -20.81 -7.55
C ARG A 59 -8.25 -20.63 -7.59
N GLY A 60 -7.71 -19.66 -6.86
CA GLY A 60 -6.29 -19.41 -6.74
C GLY A 60 -5.91 -17.97 -7.05
N ARG A 61 -4.84 -17.76 -7.82
CA ARG A 61 -4.34 -16.42 -8.14
C ARG A 61 -5.08 -15.84 -9.33
N ALA A 62 -5.81 -14.74 -9.12
CA ALA A 62 -6.51 -13.98 -10.14
C ALA A 62 -5.81 -12.64 -10.43
N THR A 63 -5.95 -12.14 -11.66
CA THR A 63 -5.30 -10.92 -12.15
C THR A 63 -6.29 -9.76 -12.22
N ILE A 64 -5.83 -8.56 -11.85
CA ILE A 64 -6.52 -7.29 -12.03
C ILE A 64 -5.66 -6.41 -12.93
N LYS A 65 -6.18 -5.99 -14.08
CA LYS A 65 -5.54 -4.99 -14.94
C LYS A 65 -5.63 -3.62 -14.29
N VAL A 66 -4.53 -2.88 -14.29
CA VAL A 66 -4.45 -1.53 -13.73
C VAL A 66 -3.78 -0.58 -14.71
N ASP A 67 -4.29 0.63 -14.79
CA ASP A 67 -3.61 1.76 -15.44
C ASP A 67 -3.44 2.87 -14.41
N TRP A 68 -2.24 2.89 -13.83
CA TRP A 68 -1.86 3.85 -12.79
C TRP A 68 -0.91 4.93 -13.30
N THR A 69 -0.48 4.85 -14.57
CA THR A 69 0.46 5.77 -15.19
C THR A 69 -0.02 7.22 -15.09
N LYS A 70 -1.33 7.45 -15.26
CA LYS A 70 -1.97 8.76 -15.13
C LYS A 70 -1.79 9.42 -13.75
N TYR A 71 -1.60 8.63 -12.69
CA TYR A 71 -1.37 9.14 -11.33
C TYR A 71 0.12 9.39 -11.05
N PHE A 72 1.01 8.81 -11.85
CA PHE A 72 2.45 9.08 -11.78
C PHE A 72 2.82 10.30 -12.63
N GLU A 73 2.22 10.44 -13.82
CA GLU A 73 2.49 11.54 -14.74
C GLU A 73 1.90 12.90 -14.26
N SER A 74 0.93 12.90 -13.35
CA SER A 74 0.33 14.13 -12.81
C SER A 74 1.31 15.01 -12.01
N GLU A 75 2.47 14.50 -11.59
CA GLU A 75 3.52 15.32 -10.96
C GLU A 75 4.20 16.31 -11.93
N ASN A 76 4.14 16.08 -13.24
CA ASN A 76 4.78 16.98 -14.22
C ASN A 76 3.85 18.07 -14.77
N ALA A 77 2.56 18.07 -14.42
CA ALA A 77 1.58 18.93 -15.09
C ALA A 77 0.91 19.99 -14.21
N ASN A 78 0.86 19.89 -12.88
CA ASN A 78 0.14 20.90 -12.09
C ASN A 78 0.73 21.12 -10.69
N ASN A 79 1.22 22.34 -10.44
CA ASN A 79 1.46 22.89 -9.11
C ASN A 79 0.12 22.96 -8.36
N VAL A 80 -0.28 21.87 -7.70
CA VAL A 80 -1.38 21.90 -6.73
C VAL A 80 -0.81 22.45 -5.43
N PRO A 81 -1.34 23.55 -4.87
CA PRO A 81 -0.90 24.05 -3.57
C PRO A 81 -1.12 22.95 -2.51
N MET A 82 -0.06 22.54 -1.81
CA MET A 82 -0.08 21.50 -0.76
C MET A 82 -0.78 21.94 0.54
N THR A 83 -1.54 23.04 0.51
CA THR A 83 -2.33 23.51 1.63
C THR A 83 -3.75 23.02 1.49
N LEU A 84 -4.16 22.12 2.39
CA LEU A 84 -5.57 21.83 2.62
C LEU A 84 -6.28 23.12 3.05
N PRO A 85 -7.49 23.41 2.53
CA PRO A 85 -8.30 24.49 3.08
C PRO A 85 -8.72 24.07 4.50
N PHE A 86 -8.20 24.79 5.49
CA PHE A 86 -8.68 24.72 6.87
C PHE A 86 -10.04 25.39 6.97
#